data_AF-A0A521P0L7-F1
#
_entry.id   AF-A0A521P0L7-F1
#
_cell.length_a   1.000
_cell.length_b   1.000
_cell.length_c   1.000
_cell.angle_alpha   90.00
_cell.angle_beta   90.00
_cell.angle_gamma   90.00
#
_symmetry.space_group_name_H-M   'P 1'
#
loop_
_entity.id
_entity.type
_entity.pdbx_description
1 polymer ?
#
loop_
_entity_poly.entity_id
_entity_poly.type
_entity_poly.pdbx_seq_one_letter_code
_entity_poly.pdbx_strand_id
1 'polypeptide(L)' 'MTTARPTLAPEARDRLYADCANAISEAGAERESLFLARLALLLFEQVGDEARCRAALADALHALPVPSLSATE' A
#
# COMPACT_ATOMS: atom_id res chain seq x y z
N MET A 1 -12.03 -23.57 7.02
CA MET A 1 -10.57 -23.52 6.77
C MET A 1 -10.16 -22.06 6.75
N THR A 2 -9.56 -21.55 7.83
CA THR A 2 -9.02 -20.17 7.87
C THR A 2 -7.67 -20.20 7.18
N THR A 3 -7.59 -19.68 5.95
CA THR A 3 -6.32 -19.50 5.25
C THR A 3 -5.53 -18.41 5.95
N ALA A 4 -4.48 -18.80 6.69
CA ALA A 4 -3.56 -17.86 7.30
C ALA A 4 -2.91 -17.02 6.20
N ARG A 5 -2.99 -15.69 6.33
CA ARG A 5 -2.43 -14.75 5.36
C ARG A 5 -0.90 -14.90 5.40
N PRO A 6 -0.22 -15.20 4.27
CA PRO A 6 1.23 -15.29 4.27
C PRO A 6 1.78 -13.92 4.71
N THR A 7 2.56 -13.94 5.79
CA THR A 7 3.13 -12.73 6.38
C THR A 7 4.61 -12.69 6.02
N LEU A 8 5.09 -11.56 5.52
CA LEU A 8 6.50 -11.37 5.23
C LEU A 8 7.32 -11.45 6.53
N ALA A 9 8.54 -12.00 6.45
CA ALA A 9 9.51 -11.87 7.53
C ALA A 9 9.76 -10.37 7.81
N PRO A 10 9.97 -9.97 9.08
CA PRO A 10 10.15 -8.56 9.45
C PRO A 10 11.23 -7.85 8.62
N GLU A 11 12.38 -8.49 8.41
CA GLU A 11 13.51 -7.93 7.67
C GLU A 11 13.22 -7.82 6.16
N ALA A 12 12.38 -8.70 5.62
CA ALA A 12 11.92 -8.59 4.24
C ALA A 12 10.92 -7.44 4.09
N ARG A 13 10.03 -7.26 5.07
CA ARG A 13 9.07 -6.16 5.10
C ARG A 13 9.77 -4.81 5.18
N ASP A 14 10.78 -4.68 6.04
CA ASP A 14 11.51 -3.42 6.23
C ASP A 14 12.31 -3.02 4.98
N ARG A 15 12.95 -4.00 4.31
CA ARG A 15 13.63 -3.77 3.02
C ARG A 15 12.65 -3.35 1.93
N LEU A 16 11.53 -4.06 1.79
CA LEU A 16 10.50 -3.70 0.80
C LEU A 16 9.90 -2.32 1.08
N TYR A 17 9.74 -1.94 2.34
CA TYR A 17 9.31 -0.59 2.70
C TYR A 17 10.31 0.48 2.24
N ALA A 18 11.61 0.26 2.48
CA ALA A 18 12.66 1.16 2.02
C ALA A 18 12.69 1.25 0.48
N ASP A 19 12.57 0.12 -0.22
CA ASP A 19 12.53 0.07 -1.68
C ASP A 19 11.31 0.82 -2.23
N CYS A 20 10.13 0.66 -1.61
CA CYS A 20 8.93 1.43 -1.96
C CYS A 20 9.13 2.93 -1.76
N ALA A 21 9.70 3.37 -0.64
CA ALA A 21 9.94 4.78 -0.36
C ALA A 21 10.92 5.41 -1.37
N ASN A 22 11.96 4.67 -1.75
CA ASN A 22 12.92 5.09 -2.77
C ASN A 22 12.25 5.20 -4.14
N ALA A 23 11.45 4.20 -4.54
CA ALA A 23 10.75 4.21 -5.82
C ALA A 23 9.71 5.34 -5.93
N ILE A 24 9.00 5.64 -4.84
CA ILE A 24 8.07 6.79 -4.76
C ILE A 24 8.85 8.11 -4.94
N SER A 25 9.98 8.25 -4.25
CA SER A 25 10.84 9.43 -4.36
C SER A 25 11.38 9.60 -5.78
N GLU A 26 11.75 8.51 -6.45
CA GLU A 26 12.22 8.50 -7.83
C GLU A 26 11.10 8.81 -8.84
N ALA A 27 9.88 8.35 -8.58
CA ALA A 27 8.71 8.72 -9.37
C ALA A 27 8.45 10.23 -9.30
N GLY A 28 8.65 10.84 -8.13
CA GLY A 28 8.44 12.26 -7.87
C GLY A 28 6.95 12.62 -7.74
N ALA A 29 6.68 13.77 -7.09
CA ALA A 29 5.35 14.16 -6.65
C ALA A 29 4.28 14.15 -7.78
N GLU A 30 4.63 14.62 -8.97
CA GLU A 30 3.71 14.68 -10.12
C GLU A 30 3.24 13.29 -10.58
N ARG A 31 4.05 12.24 -10.37
CA ARG A 31 3.78 10.88 -10.85
C ARG A 31 3.53 9.89 -9.73
N GLU A 32 3.64 10.32 -8.47
CA GLU A 32 3.49 9.46 -7.29
C GLU A 32 2.16 8.68 -7.31
N SER A 33 1.04 9.39 -7.48
CA SER A 33 -0.29 8.77 -7.54
C SER A 33 -0.41 7.73 -8.67
N LEU A 34 0.17 8.01 -9.84
CA LEU A 34 0.17 7.10 -10.97
C LEU A 34 1.04 5.87 -10.71
N PHE A 35 2.21 6.07 -10.12
CA PHE A 35 3.11 5.00 -9.71
C PHE A 35 2.46 4.07 -8.69
N LEU A 36 1.85 4.63 -7.65
CA LEU A 36 1.17 3.87 -6.60
C LEU A 36 -0.02 3.08 -7.16
N ALA A 37 -0.84 3.70 -8.01
CA ALA A 37 -1.95 3.01 -8.67
C ALA A 37 -1.46 1.83 -9.53
N ARG A 38 -0.36 2.03 -10.27
CA ARG A 38 0.24 0.97 -11.10
C ARG A 38 0.85 -0.15 -10.25
N LEU A 39 1.58 0.19 -9.18
CA LEU A 39 2.15 -0.80 -8.27
C LEU A 39 1.06 -1.63 -7.60
N ALA A 40 -0.01 -1.00 -7.12
CA ALA A 40 -1.16 -1.70 -6.54
C ALA A 40 -1.83 -2.64 -7.54
N LEU A 41 -2.01 -2.21 -8.79
CA LEU A 41 -2.60 -3.05 -9.84
C LEU A 41 -1.75 -4.30 -10.11
N LEU A 42 -0.43 -4.15 -10.26
CA LEU A 42 0.49 -5.28 -10.46
C LEU A 42 0.43 -6.26 -9.28
N LEU A 43 0.32 -5.77 -8.04
CA LEU A 43 0.17 -6.64 -6.87
C LEU A 43 -1.19 -7.35 -6.84
N PHE A 44 -2.27 -6.68 -7.24
CA PHE A 44 -3.59 -7.30 -7.33
C PHE A 44 -3.66 -8.41 -8.39
N GLU A 45 -2.94 -8.27 -9.51
CA GLU A 45 -2.78 -9.34 -10.50
C GLU A 45 -2.13 -10.58 -9.89
N GLN A 46 -1.14 -10.41 -9.00
CA GLN A 46 -0.53 -11.53 -8.28
C GLN A 46 -1.43 -12.15 -7.21
N VAL A 47 -2.39 -11.38 -6.67
CA VAL A 47 -3.41 -11.90 -5.72
C VAL A 47 -4.48 -12.72 -6.46
N GLY A 48 -4.89 -12.28 -7.65
CA GLY A 48 -5.83 -12.99 -8.52
C GLY A 48 -7.26 -13.13 -7.98
N ASP A 49 -7.61 -12.41 -6.91
CA ASP A 49 -8.91 -12.48 -6.24
C ASP A 49 -9.47 -11.08 -6.01
N GLU A 50 -10.48 -10.72 -6.80
CA GLU A 50 -11.11 -9.40 -6.79
C GLU A 50 -11.73 -9.05 -5.43
N ALA A 51 -12.40 -10.00 -4.77
CA ALA A 51 -13.05 -9.75 -3.49
C ALA A 51 -12.01 -9.44 -2.40
N ARG A 52 -10.88 -10.17 -2.40
CA ARG A 52 -9.75 -9.90 -1.51
C ARG A 52 -9.08 -8.57 -1.79
N CYS A 53 -8.95 -8.18 -3.06
CA CYS A 53 -8.40 -6.88 -3.44
C CYS A 53 -9.32 -5.73 -2.99
N ARG A 54 -10.65 -5.87 -3.17
CA ARG A 54 -11.64 -4.89 -2.68
C ARG A 54 -11.63 -4.76 -1.16
N ALA A 55 -11.50 -5.87 -0.43
CA ALA A 55 -11.36 -5.84 1.03
C ALA A 55 -10.07 -5.12 1.46
N ALA A 56 -8.93 -5.38 0.79
CA ALA A 56 -7.68 -4.71 1.09
C ALA A 56 -7.73 -3.19 0.84
N LEU A 57 -8.42 -2.74 -0.21
CA LEU A 57 -8.65 -1.32 -0.47
C LEU A 57 -9.49 -0.66 0.65
N ALA A 58 -10.56 -1.32 1.09
CA ALA A 58 -11.39 -0.82 2.18
C ALA A 58 -10.59 -0.73 3.50
N ASP A 59 -9.80 -1.77 3.82
CA ASP A 59 -8.92 -1.77 4.99
C ASP A 59 -7.90 -0.63 4.94
N ALA A 60 -7.26 -0.41 3.77
CA ALA A 60 -6.28 0.66 3.59
C ALA A 60 -6.91 2.05 3.75
N LEU A 61 -8.09 2.28 3.16
CA LEU A 61 -8.83 3.54 3.30
C LEU A 61 -9.26 3.80 4.75
N HIS A 62 -9.65 2.76 5.49
CA HIS A 62 -10.03 2.90 6.89
C HIS A 62 -8.84 3.23 7.81
N ALA A 63 -7.65 2.71 7.49
CA ALA A 63 -6.43 2.94 8.26
C ALA A 63 -5.74 4.29 7.98
N LEU A 64 -6.18 5.03 6.96
CA LEU A 64 -5.63 6.36 6.69
C LEU A 64 -5.98 7.30 7.86
N PRO A 65 -4.98 7.93 8.51
CA PRO A 65 -5.26 8.92 9.52
C PRO A 65 -6.01 10.09 8.86
N VAL A 66 -7.22 10.37 9.34
CA VAL A 66 -7.89 11.63 9.00
C VAL A 66 -6.98 12.77 9.47
N PRO A 67 -6.56 13.69 8.59
CA PRO A 67 -5.81 14.85 9.04
C PRO A 67 -6.69 15.59 10.05
N SER A 68 -6.26 15.56 11.32
CA SER A 68 -6.87 16.42 12.33
C SER A 68 -6.51 17.84 11.97
N LEU A 69 -7.48 18.60 11.45
CA LEU A 69 -7.41 20.05 11.30
C LEU A 69 -7.42 20.69 12.70
N SER A 70 -6.32 20.53 13.43
CA SER A 70 -6.10 21.15 14.75
C SER A 70 -4.61 21.45 14.89
N ALA A 71 -4.11 22.31 14.00
CA ALA A 71 -2.91 23.11 14.20
C ALA A 71 -2.90 24.25 13.18
N THR A 72 -3.94 25.09 13.22
CA THR A 72 -3.79 26.50 12.85
C THR A 72 -3.43 27.23 14.13
N GLU A 73 -2.15 27.54 14.29
CA GLU A 73 -1.67 28.71 15.06
C GLU A 73 -0.66 29.46 14.19
#